data_AF-T0M5Q3-F1
#
_entry.id   AF-T0M5Q3-F1
#
_cell.length_a   1.000
_cell.length_b   1.000
_cell.length_c   1.000
_cell.angle_alpha   90.00
_cell.angle_beta   90.00
_cell.angle_gamma   90.00
#
_symmetry.space_group_name_H-M   'P 1'
#
loop_
_entity.id
_entity.type
_entity.pdbx_description
1 polymer ?
#
loop_
_entity_poly.entity_id
_entity_poly.type
_entity_poly.pdbx_seq_one_letter_code
_entity_poly.pdbx_strand_id
1 'polypeptide(L)'
;MQMLSQRIARVSTIRGAAQAARRTPIVQQRSFFPPSFNDRSVLEEKYPEYPKLSEQEDPNMNGGYINPPFIKRQFRDPHGNWWDKQERRNFGEPVHEDHDLLGMFSPFESVLSSPLSSVSAVSST
;
A
#
# COMPACT_ATOMS: atom_id res chain seq x y z
N MET A 1 -37.87 61.47 43.09
CA MET A 1 -38.08 60.30 42.22
C MET A 1 -37.45 59.09 42.89
N GLN A 2 -38.26 58.08 43.21
CA GLN A 2 -37.85 56.76 43.71
C GLN A 2 -37.11 56.02 42.59
N MET A 3 -35.98 55.37 42.88
CA MET A 3 -35.42 54.33 42.01
C MET A 3 -35.02 53.12 42.86
N LEU A 4 -35.66 51.98 42.54
CA LEU A 4 -35.57 50.71 43.24
C LEU A 4 -34.15 50.10 43.13
N SER A 5 -33.57 49.72 44.27
CA SER A 5 -32.39 48.85 44.33
C SER A 5 -32.80 47.40 44.00
N GLN A 6 -32.64 46.96 42.76
CA GLN A 6 -32.79 45.56 42.38
C GLN A 6 -31.56 44.76 42.81
N ARG A 7 -31.71 43.89 43.82
CA ARG A 7 -30.74 42.87 44.19
C ARG A 7 -30.83 41.71 43.20
N ILE A 8 -29.81 41.53 42.37
CA ILE A 8 -29.71 40.37 41.47
C ILE A 8 -29.27 39.16 42.30
N ALA A 9 -30.17 38.20 42.52
CA ALA A 9 -29.85 36.91 43.10
C ALA A 9 -29.09 36.05 42.07
N ARG A 10 -27.85 35.67 42.37
CA ARG A 10 -27.08 34.72 41.55
C ARG A 10 -27.50 33.31 41.93
N VAL A 11 -28.26 32.65 41.05
CA VAL A 11 -28.57 31.22 41.16
C VAL A 11 -27.32 30.43 40.84
N SER A 12 -26.70 29.80 41.84
CA SER A 12 -25.67 28.79 41.62
C SER A 12 -26.35 27.49 41.21
N THR A 13 -26.36 27.18 39.91
CA THR A 13 -26.71 25.84 39.46
C THR A 13 -25.65 24.87 39.97
N ILE A 14 -26.07 23.96 40.84
CA ILE A 14 -25.31 22.83 41.32
C ILE A 14 -24.89 22.01 40.08
N ARG A 15 -23.65 22.21 39.63
CA ARG A 15 -23.03 21.41 38.57
C ARG A 15 -22.45 20.16 39.22
N GLY A 16 -23.34 19.30 39.70
CA GLY A 16 -22.98 18.12 40.48
C GLY A 16 -23.96 16.99 40.24
N ALA A 17 -23.78 16.28 39.12
CA ALA A 17 -24.11 14.86 38.91
C ALA A 17 -24.17 14.59 37.40
N ALA A 18 -23.04 14.16 36.82
CA ALA A 18 -22.97 13.20 35.70
C ALA A 18 -21.55 13.11 35.14
N GLN A 19 -20.52 13.14 36.00
CA GLN A 19 -19.31 12.38 35.68
C GLN A 19 -19.56 10.91 36.00
N ALA A 20 -20.56 10.32 35.32
CA ALA A 20 -20.57 8.90 35.12
C ALA A 20 -19.43 8.64 34.13
N ALA A 21 -18.22 8.42 34.66
CA ALA A 21 -17.13 7.84 33.89
C ALA A 21 -17.69 6.56 33.29
N ARG A 22 -18.09 6.63 32.02
CA ARG A 22 -18.42 5.47 31.22
C ARG A 22 -17.11 4.70 31.11
N ARG A 23 -16.85 3.82 32.08
CA ARG A 23 -15.88 2.75 31.92
C ARG A 23 -16.40 1.97 30.72
N THR A 24 -15.84 2.25 29.55
CA THR A 24 -16.05 1.41 28.37
C THR A 24 -15.70 -0.01 28.82
N PRO A 25 -16.55 -1.02 28.55
CA PRO A 25 -16.23 -2.37 28.95
C PRO A 25 -14.87 -2.72 28.37
N ILE A 26 -13.94 -3.00 29.27
CA ILE A 26 -12.60 -3.47 28.96
C ILE A 26 -12.80 -4.79 28.21
N VAL A 27 -12.47 -4.74 26.93
CA VAL A 27 -12.37 -5.87 26.00
C VAL A 27 -13.71 -6.51 25.66
N GLN A 28 -14.37 -5.96 24.64
CA GLN A 28 -15.19 -6.76 23.73
C GLN A 28 -14.24 -7.80 23.13
N GLN A 29 -14.16 -9.02 23.67
CA GLN A 29 -13.33 -10.08 23.11
C GLN A 29 -13.82 -10.36 21.70
N ARG A 30 -13.06 -9.86 20.73
CA ARG A 30 -13.38 -9.86 19.31
C ARG A 30 -13.26 -11.29 18.81
N SER A 31 -14.35 -12.04 18.86
CA SER A 31 -14.84 -12.97 17.82
C SER A 31 -15.58 -14.17 18.42
N PHE A 32 -16.74 -14.50 17.83
CA PHE A 32 -17.57 -15.67 18.11
C PHE A 32 -16.99 -16.91 17.41
N PHE A 33 -15.70 -17.17 17.60
CA PHE A 33 -15.06 -18.35 17.05
C PHE A 33 -14.53 -19.20 18.21
N PRO A 34 -14.72 -20.53 18.16
CA PRO A 34 -14.15 -21.41 19.17
C PRO A 34 -12.62 -21.25 19.22
N PRO A 35 -12.00 -21.43 20.41
CA PRO A 35 -10.55 -21.33 20.57
C PRO A 35 -9.77 -22.19 19.56
N SER A 36 -10.32 -23.34 19.17
CA SER A 36 -9.77 -24.23 18.14
C SER A 36 -9.58 -23.62 16.74
N PHE A 37 -10.09 -22.41 16.48
CA PHE A 37 -10.00 -21.76 15.17
C PHE A 37 -9.09 -20.52 15.18
N ASN A 38 -9.05 -19.80 16.29
CA ASN A 38 -8.38 -18.50 16.41
C ASN A 38 -7.34 -18.43 17.52
N ASP A 39 -7.10 -19.53 18.24
CA ASP A 39 -6.00 -19.58 19.21
C ASP A 39 -4.68 -19.35 18.49
N ARG A 40 -3.79 -18.67 19.20
CA ARG A 40 -2.50 -18.25 18.65
C ARG A 40 -1.66 -19.44 18.17
N SER A 41 -1.71 -20.57 18.88
CA SER A 41 -1.06 -21.81 18.49
C SER A 41 -1.64 -22.40 17.19
N VAL A 42 -2.96 -22.37 17.03
CA VAL A 42 -3.64 -22.84 15.80
C VAL A 42 -3.26 -21.95 14.61
N LEU A 43 -3.15 -20.63 14.85
CA LEU A 43 -2.71 -19.69 13.81
C LEU A 43 -1.23 -19.87 13.45
N GLU A 44 -0.36 -20.08 14.44
CA GLU A 44 1.07 -20.34 14.23
C GLU A 44 1.31 -21.68 13.50
N GLU A 45 0.50 -22.72 13.77
CA GLU A 45 0.52 -24.00 13.04
C GLU A 45 0.00 -23.84 11.60
N LYS A 46 -1.11 -23.12 11.41
CA LYS A 46 -1.70 -22.92 10.08
C LYS A 46 -0.86 -21.99 9.18
N TYR A 47 -0.23 -20.99 9.77
CA TYR A 47 0.54 -19.96 9.09
C TYR A 47 1.92 -19.85 9.74
N PRO A 48 2.81 -20.84 9.51
CA PRO A 48 4.18 -20.76 9.99
C PRO A 48 4.87 -19.51 9.42
N GLU A 49 5.84 -18.99 10.15
CA GLU A 49 6.59 -17.81 9.73
C GLU A 49 7.41 -18.13 8.47
N TYR A 50 7.33 -17.25 7.46
CA TYR A 50 8.10 -17.42 6.24
C TYR A 50 9.60 -17.30 6.52
N PRO A 51 10.46 -18.07 5.82
CA PRO A 51 11.90 -17.92 5.93
C PRO A 51 12.29 -16.48 5.58
N LYS A 52 12.97 -15.79 6.50
CA LYS A 52 13.52 -14.46 6.27
C LYS A 52 14.93 -14.62 5.72
N LEU A 53 15.15 -14.14 4.49
CA LEU A 53 16.47 -14.09 3.90
C LEU A 53 17.27 -12.95 4.53
N SER A 54 18.57 -13.15 4.73
CA SER A 54 19.45 -12.09 5.20
C SER A 54 19.63 -11.01 4.14
N GLU A 55 20.02 -9.78 4.54
CA GLU A 55 20.28 -8.68 3.62
C GLU A 55 21.39 -9.01 2.60
N GLN A 56 22.30 -9.93 2.93
CA GLN A 56 23.32 -10.44 2.02
C GLN A 56 22.77 -11.43 0.99
N GLU A 57 21.79 -12.25 1.36
CA GLU A 57 21.17 -13.25 0.46
C GLU A 57 20.11 -12.62 -0.44
N ASP A 58 19.43 -11.58 0.05
CA ASP A 58 18.37 -10.89 -0.66
C ASP A 58 18.43 -9.37 -0.44
N PRO A 59 19.40 -8.66 -1.05
CA PRO A 59 19.53 -7.21 -0.88
C PRO A 59 18.29 -6.42 -1.31
N ASN A 60 17.46 -6.99 -2.18
CA ASN A 60 16.27 -6.34 -2.73
C ASN A 60 14.99 -6.73 -1.99
N MET A 61 15.09 -7.60 -0.97
CA MET A 61 13.94 -8.14 -0.21
C MET A 61 12.86 -8.73 -1.13
N ASN A 62 13.27 -9.39 -2.21
CA ASN A 62 12.39 -9.97 -3.22
C ASN A 62 12.03 -11.44 -2.96
N GLY A 63 12.44 -12.00 -1.82
CA GLY A 63 12.18 -13.39 -1.44
C GLY A 63 13.02 -14.40 -2.22
N GLY A 64 14.18 -14.00 -2.75
CA GLY A 64 15.05 -14.85 -3.57
C GLY A 64 14.53 -15.03 -5.01
N TYR A 65 13.65 -14.13 -5.46
CA TYR A 65 13.13 -14.14 -6.82
C TYR A 65 14.24 -13.75 -7.82
N ILE A 66 14.36 -14.51 -8.91
CA ILE A 66 15.31 -14.19 -9.98
C ILE A 66 14.76 -12.99 -10.74
N ASN A 67 15.27 -11.79 -10.42
CA ASN A 67 14.86 -10.59 -11.10
C ASN A 67 15.71 -10.36 -12.37
N PRO A 68 15.17 -10.57 -13.59
CA PRO A 68 15.88 -10.31 -14.84
C PRO A 68 16.23 -8.81 -15.00
N PRO A 69 17.02 -8.42 -16.01
CA PRO A 69 17.32 -7.01 -16.25
C PRO A 69 16.08 -6.15 -16.49
N PHE A 70 16.11 -4.91 -15.98
CA PHE A 70 15.07 -3.90 -16.17
C PHE A 70 15.04 -3.39 -17.62
N ILE A 71 14.38 -4.15 -18.51
CA ILE A 71 14.29 -3.84 -19.94
C ILE A 71 12.83 -3.96 -20.39
N LYS A 72 12.31 -2.88 -20.99
CA LYS A 72 10.95 -2.87 -21.55
C LYS A 72 10.80 -3.87 -22.68
N ARG A 73 9.64 -4.51 -22.74
CA ARG A 73 9.33 -5.50 -23.79
C ARG A 73 9.20 -4.88 -25.19
N GLN A 74 8.97 -3.57 -25.26
CA GLN A 74 8.94 -2.80 -26.51
C GLN A 74 10.26 -2.92 -27.30
N PHE A 75 11.39 -3.09 -26.60
CA PHE A 75 12.73 -3.22 -27.19
C PHE A 75 13.12 -4.66 -27.54
N ARG A 76 12.30 -5.66 -27.16
CA ARG A 76 12.51 -7.04 -27.59
C ARG A 76 12.22 -7.18 -29.08
N ASP A 77 12.90 -8.12 -29.74
CA ASP A 77 12.72 -8.38 -31.18
C ASP A 77 11.24 -8.62 -31.53
N PRO A 78 10.60 -7.77 -32.36
CA PRO A 78 9.20 -7.93 -32.75
C PRO A 78 8.94 -9.19 -33.60
N HIS A 79 9.97 -9.72 -34.27
CA HIS A 79 9.82 -10.86 -35.17
C HIS A 79 10.27 -12.19 -34.55
N GLY A 80 10.67 -12.18 -33.28
CA GLY A 80 11.07 -13.38 -32.56
C GLY A 80 9.98 -14.46 -32.50
N ASN A 81 10.40 -15.72 -32.41
CA ASN A 81 9.52 -16.88 -32.24
C ASN A 81 9.02 -17.03 -30.80
N TRP A 82 8.35 -15.99 -30.30
CA TRP A 82 7.76 -15.95 -28.96
C TRP A 82 6.56 -16.89 -28.84
N TRP A 83 6.40 -17.52 -27.68
CA TRP A 83 5.18 -18.25 -27.30
C TRP A 83 3.99 -17.30 -27.17
N ASP A 84 4.18 -16.18 -26.46
CA ASP A 84 3.24 -15.06 -26.38
C ASP A 84 3.71 -13.96 -27.33
N LYS A 85 3.05 -13.86 -28.49
CA LYS A 85 3.39 -12.89 -29.53
C LYS A 85 3.05 -11.44 -29.14
N GLN A 86 2.04 -11.23 -28.30
CA GLN A 86 1.61 -9.89 -27.91
C GLN A 86 2.60 -9.27 -26.93
N GLU A 87 2.97 -10.04 -25.90
CA GLU A 87 3.90 -9.59 -24.88
C GLU A 87 5.37 -9.87 -25.22
N ARG A 88 5.67 -10.58 -26.33
CA ARG A 88 7.03 -10.98 -26.74
C ARG A 88 7.74 -11.79 -25.64
N ARG A 89 7.08 -12.85 -25.14
CA ARG A 89 7.54 -13.68 -24.00
C ARG A 89 7.48 -15.18 -24.32
N ASN A 90 8.40 -15.95 -23.75
CA ASN A 90 8.36 -17.42 -23.77
C ASN A 90 7.76 -18.00 -22.48
N PHE A 91 7.14 -19.19 -22.60
CA PHE A 91 6.61 -19.89 -21.44
C PHE A 91 7.74 -20.28 -20.47
N GLY A 92 7.56 -20.03 -19.17
CA GLY A 92 8.54 -20.36 -18.13
C GLY A 92 9.73 -19.38 -18.01
N GLU A 93 9.79 -18.31 -18.81
CA GLU A 93 10.80 -17.27 -18.66
C GLU A 93 10.56 -16.48 -17.35
N PRO A 94 11.60 -16.22 -16.52
CA PRO A 94 11.50 -15.32 -15.38
C PRO A 94 10.99 -13.94 -15.80
N VAL A 95 10.09 -13.37 -15.01
CA VAL A 95 9.46 -12.07 -15.28
C VAL A 95 10.10 -11.05 -14.35
N HIS A 96 10.29 -9.80 -14.78
CA HIS A 96 10.77 -8.76 -13.88
C HIS A 96 9.69 -8.45 -12.82
N GLU A 97 10.08 -8.11 -11.59
CA GLU A 97 9.12 -7.72 -10.53
C GLU A 97 8.19 -6.58 -10.99
N ASP A 98 8.76 -5.51 -11.54
CA ASP A 98 8.04 -4.39 -12.18
C ASP A 98 7.52 -4.69 -13.61
N HIS A 99 6.94 -5.88 -13.85
CA HIS A 99 6.43 -6.24 -15.18
C HIS A 99 5.24 -5.39 -15.63
N ASP A 100 4.47 -4.84 -14.70
CA ASP A 100 3.43 -3.85 -14.99
C ASP A 100 3.99 -2.57 -15.64
N LEU A 101 5.17 -2.14 -15.20
CA LEU A 101 5.90 -0.99 -15.75
C LEU A 101 6.68 -1.33 -17.02
N LEU A 102 7.17 -2.57 -17.14
CA LEU A 102 8.00 -3.02 -18.26
C LEU A 102 7.22 -3.72 -19.38
N GLY A 103 5.94 -4.00 -19.16
CA GLY A 103 5.05 -4.72 -20.08
C GLY A 103 4.81 -3.98 -21.39
N MET A 104 4.22 -4.67 -22.37
CA MET A 104 3.96 -4.06 -23.69
C MET A 104 2.96 -2.90 -23.59
N PHE A 105 2.01 -2.99 -22.65
CA PHE A 105 0.97 -1.99 -22.41
C PHE A 105 1.39 -0.83 -21.50
N SER A 106 2.62 -0.84 -21.01
CA SER A 106 3.18 0.30 -20.29
C SER A 106 3.37 1.50 -21.21
N PRO A 107 3.42 2.74 -20.66
CA PRO A 107 3.71 3.93 -21.46
C PRO A 107 4.93 3.76 -22.35
N PHE A 108 4.76 4.12 -23.62
CA PHE A 108 5.78 3.95 -24.64
C PHE A 108 7.04 4.76 -24.32
N GLU A 109 8.19 4.10 -24.42
CA GLU A 109 9.48 4.77 -24.27
C GLU A 109 10.07 5.10 -25.63
N SER A 110 10.21 6.39 -25.91
CA SER A 110 10.75 6.87 -27.18
C SER A 110 12.27 6.98 -27.10
N VAL A 111 12.97 6.21 -27.93
CA VAL A 111 14.45 6.28 -28.07
C VAL A 111 14.88 7.56 -28.80
N LEU A 112 14.01 8.11 -29.65
CA LEU A 112 14.35 9.19 -30.58
C LEU A 112 14.44 10.57 -29.91
N SER A 113 13.66 10.82 -28.86
CA SER A 113 13.61 12.13 -28.20
C SER A 113 13.99 11.99 -26.74
N SER A 114 15.24 12.31 -26.41
CA SER A 114 15.58 12.67 -25.04
C SER A 114 14.63 13.81 -24.61
N PRO A 115 14.07 13.78 -23.39
CA PRO A 115 13.02 14.72 -22.97
C PRO A 115 13.44 16.19 -23.08
N LEU A 116 14.75 16.46 -23.06
CA LEU A 116 15.31 17.79 -23.23
C LEU A 116 15.15 18.34 -24.66
N SER A 117 15.15 17.47 -25.67
CA SER A 117 15.05 17.89 -27.08
C SER A 117 13.64 18.31 -27.47
N SER A 118 12.61 17.77 -26.83
CA SER A 118 11.19 18.05 -27.17
C SER A 118 10.64 19.32 -26.52
N VAL A 119 11.21 19.77 -25.39
CA VAL A 119 10.73 20.95 -24.66
C VAL A 119 11.23 22.26 -25.27
N SER A 120 12.45 22.28 -25.83
CA SER A 120 13.01 23.49 -26.44
C SER A 120 12.29 23.96 -27.72
N ALA A 121 11.50 23.09 -28.37
CA ALA A 121 10.77 23.44 -29.59
C ALA A 121 9.50 24.28 -29.35
N VAL A 122 9.01 24.38 -28.10
CA VAL A 122 7.73 25.04 -27.78
C VAL A 122 7.91 26.48 -27.28
N SER A 123 9.13 26.89 -26.92
CA SER A 123 9.40 28.28 -26.46
C SER A 123 9.75 29.26 -27.59
N SER A 124 9.46 28.92 -28.85
CA SER A 124 9.74 29.79 -30.01
C SER A 124 8.51 29.92 -30.90
N THR A 125 7.40 30.41 -30.36
CA THR A 125 6.26 30.98 -31.10
C THR A 125 5.57 31.99 -30.20
#